data_AF-A0A7V6Q3Y1-F1
#
_entry.id   AF-A0A7V6Q3Y1-F1
#
_cell.length_a   1.000
_cell.length_b   1.000
_cell.length_c   1.000
_cell.angle_alpha   90.00
_cell.angle_beta   90.00
_cell.angle_gamma   90.00
#
_symmetry.space_group_name_H-M   'P 1'
#
loop_
_entity.id
_entity.type
_entity.pdbx_description
1 polymer ?
#
loop_
_entity_poly.entity_id
_entity_poly.type
_entity_poly.pdbx_seq_one_letter_code
_entity_poly.pdbx_strand_id
1 'polypeptide(L)'
;MNNLFYIFLWIFLGAAAAVTFLKYFRRWKIKKRIFKARKLERKAVELLKKNGFEVVELQKESHYTLFIDGKPYKAAVKADMIVKKHNKIYVAEVKSGDRSPSPRFIDTRRQLLEYYLVYRPKGLLLVDMEKEKIRKVEYSMLNSGYPSWLDYVGWPAIILFVGFIIGFLTRGV
;
A
#
# COMPACT_ATOMS: atom_id res chain seq x y z
N MET A 1 -49.38 45.23 -1.43
CA MET A 1 -48.08 44.74 -1.95
C MET A 1 -47.15 44.16 -0.86
N ASN A 2 -47.48 44.19 0.43
CA ASN A 2 -46.52 43.86 1.50
C ASN A 2 -46.37 42.34 1.77
N ASN A 3 -47.45 41.55 1.66
CA ASN A 3 -47.42 40.13 2.06
C ASN A 3 -46.55 39.24 1.14
N LEU A 4 -46.57 39.50 -0.18
CA LEU A 4 -45.73 38.78 -1.15
C LEU A 4 -44.24 39.01 -0.89
N PHE A 5 -43.84 40.24 -0.56
CA PHE A 5 -42.46 40.57 -0.24
C PHE A 5 -41.95 39.78 0.98
N TYR A 6 -42.74 39.68 2.05
CA TYR A 6 -42.35 38.88 3.22
C TYR A 6 -42.22 37.40 2.90
N ILE A 7 -43.08 36.84 2.03
CA ILE A 7 -42.98 35.43 1.61
C ILE A 7 -41.64 35.18 0.89
N PHE A 8 -41.28 36.03 -0.08
CA PHE A 8 -40.00 35.91 -0.78
C PHE A 8 -38.80 36.10 0.17
N LEU A 9 -38.89 37.02 1.12
CA LEU A 9 -37.85 37.26 2.13
C LEU A 9 -37.63 36.02 3.01
N TRP A 10 -38.70 35.39 3.49
CA TRP A 10 -38.62 34.15 4.29
C TRP A 10 -38.09 32.97 3.50
N ILE A 11 -38.47 32.82 2.23
CA ILE A 11 -37.91 31.78 1.34
C ILE A 11 -36.40 31.98 1.16
N PHE A 12 -35.98 33.22 0.90
CA PHE A 12 -34.55 33.54 0.73
C PHE A 12 -33.74 33.28 2.01
N LEU A 13 -34.25 33.74 3.16
CA LEU A 13 -33.63 33.50 4.47
C LEU A 13 -33.58 32.00 4.80
N GLY A 14 -34.66 31.26 4.53
CA GLY A 14 -34.73 29.81 4.72
C GLY A 14 -33.72 29.07 3.85
N ALA A 15 -33.60 29.43 2.56
CA ALA A 15 -32.62 28.85 1.66
C ALA A 15 -31.17 29.15 2.11
N ALA A 16 -30.88 30.39 2.52
CA ALA A 16 -29.58 30.79 3.05
C ALA A 16 -29.23 30.02 4.35
N ALA A 17 -30.19 29.88 5.27
CA ALA A 17 -30.04 29.11 6.49
C ALA A 17 -29.81 27.61 6.21
N ALA A 18 -30.55 27.02 5.26
CA ALA A 18 -30.36 25.64 4.86
C ALA A 18 -28.97 25.38 4.27
N VAL A 19 -28.48 26.26 3.39
CA VAL A 19 -27.14 26.13 2.80
C VAL A 19 -26.05 26.24 3.86
N THR A 20 -26.16 27.18 4.81
CA THR A 20 -25.18 27.33 5.90
C THR A 20 -25.21 26.12 6.85
N PHE A 21 -26.39 25.62 7.18
CA PHE A 21 -26.56 24.42 7.99
C PHE A 21 -25.94 23.17 7.33
N LEU A 22 -26.22 22.93 6.05
CA LEU A 22 -25.64 21.82 5.29
C LEU A 22 -24.11 21.91 5.21
N LYS A 23 -23.56 23.12 4.98
CA LYS A 23 -22.10 23.36 5.01
C LYS A 23 -21.51 23.06 6.37
N TYR A 24 -22.15 23.50 7.46
CA TYR A 24 -21.71 23.24 8.82
C TYR A 24 -21.73 21.75 9.16
N PHE A 25 -22.83 21.06 8.84
CA PHE A 25 -22.97 19.63 9.08
C PHE A 25 -21.95 18.80 8.29
N ARG A 26 -21.68 19.18 7.04
CA ARG A 26 -20.61 18.57 6.22
C ARG A 26 -19.23 18.75 6.87
N ARG A 27 -18.91 19.97 7.34
CA ARG A 27 -17.65 20.25 8.05
C ARG A 27 -17.52 19.41 9.32
N TRP A 28 -18.57 19.31 10.12
CA TRP A 28 -18.58 18.51 11.34
C TRP A 28 -18.35 17.02 11.04
N LYS A 29 -19.05 16.45 10.05
CA LYS A 29 -18.83 15.07 9.62
C LYS A 29 -17.39 14.80 9.16
N ILE A 30 -16.81 15.71 8.38
CA ILE A 30 -15.40 15.60 7.94
C ILE A 30 -14.45 15.64 9.13
N LYS A 31 -14.62 16.60 10.06
CA LYS A 31 -13.80 16.70 11.28
C LYS A 31 -13.87 15.41 12.10
N LYS A 32 -15.08 14.85 12.28
CA LYS A 32 -15.28 13.59 13.00
C LYS A 32 -14.55 12.42 12.33
N ARG A 33 -14.60 12.34 11.00
CA ARG A 33 -13.89 11.31 10.21
C ARG A 33 -12.36 11.43 10.34
N ILE A 34 -11.82 12.66 10.23
CA ILE A 34 -10.38 12.92 10.38
C ILE A 34 -9.91 12.56 11.78
N PHE A 35 -10.67 12.92 12.83
CA PHE A 35 -10.33 12.58 14.20
C PHE A 35 -10.27 11.06 14.42
N LYS A 36 -11.26 10.32 13.89
CA LYS A 36 -11.27 8.86 13.95
C LYS A 36 -10.07 8.26 13.21
N ALA A 37 -9.74 8.75 12.01
CA ALA A 37 -8.58 8.29 11.25
C ALA A 37 -7.27 8.48 12.02
N ARG A 38 -7.04 9.68 12.58
CA ARG A 38 -5.85 9.96 13.41
C ARG A 38 -5.74 9.07 14.64
N LYS A 39 -6.88 8.75 15.28
CA LYS A 39 -6.90 7.82 16.42
C LYS A 39 -6.51 6.41 16.00
N LEU A 40 -6.97 5.95 14.83
CA LEU A 40 -6.60 4.64 14.27
C LEU A 40 -5.11 4.58 13.90
N GLU A 41 -4.58 5.62 13.25
CA GLU A 41 -3.15 5.72 12.92
C GLU A 41 -2.27 5.64 14.16
N ARG A 42 -2.61 6.39 15.22
CA ARG A 42 -1.86 6.34 16.50
C ARG A 42 -1.84 4.94 17.11
N LYS A 43 -2.99 4.28 17.15
CA LYS A 43 -3.09 2.89 17.64
C LYS A 43 -2.30 1.92 16.77
N ALA A 44 -2.27 2.12 15.45
CA ALA A 44 -1.48 1.30 14.54
C ALA A 44 0.03 1.47 14.80
N VAL A 45 0.48 2.71 15.01
CA VAL A 45 1.86 3.02 15.42
C VAL A 45 2.21 2.27 16.72
N GLU A 46 1.35 2.32 17.73
CA GLU A 46 1.56 1.63 19.01
C GLU A 46 1.65 0.11 18.82
N LEU A 47 0.74 -0.47 18.03
CA LEU A 47 0.73 -1.91 17.74
C LEU A 47 2.01 -2.34 17.02
N LEU A 48 2.46 -1.58 16.02
CA LEU A 48 3.70 -1.83 15.29
C LEU A 48 4.92 -1.75 16.22
N LYS A 49 5.01 -0.71 17.06
CA LYS A 49 6.07 -0.55 18.06
C LYS A 49 6.11 -1.71 19.05
N LYS A 50 4.96 -2.11 19.59
CA LYS A 50 4.84 -3.27 20.49
C LYS A 50 5.33 -4.58 19.85
N ASN A 51 5.26 -4.68 18.52
CA ASN A 51 5.74 -5.83 17.75
C ASN A 51 7.18 -5.66 17.23
N GLY A 52 7.93 -4.67 17.73
CA GLY A 52 9.35 -4.46 17.41
C GLY A 52 9.61 -3.78 16.07
N PHE A 53 8.61 -3.07 15.52
CA PHE A 53 8.81 -2.22 14.36
C PHE A 53 9.07 -0.78 14.79
N GLU A 54 10.06 -0.15 14.17
CA GLU A 54 10.28 1.29 14.21
C GLU A 54 9.47 1.95 13.09
N VAL A 55 8.77 3.03 13.38
CA VAL A 55 8.03 3.80 12.36
C VAL A 55 8.97 4.87 11.82
N VAL A 56 9.31 4.77 10.53
CA VAL A 56 10.24 5.66 9.84
C VAL A 56 9.51 6.87 9.28
N GLU A 57 8.40 6.64 8.58
CA GLU A 57 7.64 7.71 7.94
C GLU A 57 6.15 7.35 7.95
N LEU A 58 5.30 8.35 8.20
CA LEU A 58 3.84 8.22 8.09
C LEU A 58 3.40 8.81 6.76
N GLN A 59 2.40 8.20 6.15
CA GLN A 59 1.69 8.74 5.00
C GLN A 59 2.67 9.09 3.85
N LYS A 60 3.65 8.21 3.61
CA LYS A 60 4.70 8.41 2.60
C LYS A 60 4.08 8.49 1.23
N GLU A 61 4.37 9.56 0.51
CA GLU A 61 4.01 9.71 -0.89
C GLU A 61 5.22 9.42 -1.80
N SER A 62 4.98 8.72 -2.89
CA SER A 62 5.93 8.47 -3.96
C SER A 62 5.22 8.58 -5.31
N HIS A 63 5.99 8.57 -6.39
CA HIS A 63 5.46 8.77 -7.73
C HIS A 63 6.08 7.79 -8.73
N TYR A 64 5.30 7.43 -9.74
CA TYR A 64 5.77 6.71 -10.92
C TYR A 64 5.11 7.30 -12.17
N THR A 65 5.68 7.01 -13.33
CA THR A 65 5.17 7.53 -14.61
C THR A 65 4.54 6.39 -15.39
N LEU A 66 3.26 6.53 -15.71
CA LEU A 66 2.56 5.71 -16.68
C LEU A 66 2.77 6.27 -18.07
N PHE A 67 2.98 5.43 -19.06
CA PHE A 67 2.98 5.84 -20.47
C PHE A 67 1.72 5.28 -21.12
N ILE A 68 0.77 6.16 -21.46
CA ILE A 68 -0.48 5.77 -22.15
C ILE A 68 -0.38 6.32 -23.55
N ASP A 69 -0.31 5.43 -24.54
CA ASP A 69 -0.09 5.77 -25.95
C ASP A 69 1.13 6.68 -26.14
N GLY A 70 2.23 6.34 -25.46
CA GLY A 70 3.49 7.09 -25.48
C GLY A 70 3.51 8.39 -24.67
N LYS A 71 2.37 8.83 -24.12
CA LYS A 71 2.28 10.06 -23.31
C LYS A 71 2.55 9.78 -21.82
N PRO A 72 3.43 10.54 -21.16
CA PRO A 72 3.72 10.35 -19.74
C PRO A 72 2.61 10.92 -18.84
N TYR A 73 2.20 10.15 -17.84
CA TYR A 73 1.25 10.52 -16.80
C TYR A 73 1.84 10.19 -15.44
N LYS A 74 2.06 11.22 -14.62
CA LYS A 74 2.60 11.04 -13.27
C LYS A 74 1.48 10.58 -12.34
N ALA A 75 1.63 9.37 -11.80
CA ALA A 75 0.76 8.81 -10.78
C ALA A 75 1.43 8.94 -9.41
N ALA A 76 0.64 9.32 -8.40
CA ALA A 76 1.07 9.34 -7.01
C ALA A 76 0.56 8.08 -6.30
N VAL A 77 1.42 7.49 -5.46
CA VAL A 77 1.07 6.39 -4.58
C VAL A 77 1.40 6.80 -3.15
N LYS A 78 0.51 6.50 -2.21
CA LYS A 78 0.67 6.92 -0.83
C LYS A 78 0.49 5.75 0.13
N ALA A 79 1.57 5.35 0.77
CA ALA A 79 1.54 4.30 1.79
C ALA A 79 1.20 4.88 3.16
N ASP A 80 0.43 4.16 3.97
CA ASP A 80 0.09 4.63 5.32
C ASP A 80 1.33 4.77 6.20
N MET A 81 2.26 3.81 6.15
CA MET A 81 3.48 3.85 6.96
C MET A 81 4.65 3.12 6.30
N ILE A 82 5.85 3.68 6.46
CA ILE A 82 7.13 2.99 6.24
C ILE A 82 7.68 2.61 7.60
N VAL A 83 8.00 1.32 7.78
CA VAL A 83 8.48 0.80 9.05
C VAL A 83 9.75 -0.02 8.88
N LYS A 84 10.54 -0.12 9.94
CA LYS A 84 11.83 -0.83 9.96
C LYS A 84 11.83 -1.88 11.06
N LYS A 85 12.36 -3.07 10.76
CA LYS A 85 12.62 -4.12 11.75
C LYS A 85 13.83 -4.94 11.33
N HIS A 86 14.80 -5.15 12.24
CA HIS A 86 16.07 -5.85 11.95
C HIS A 86 16.78 -5.32 10.69
N ASN A 87 16.91 -3.99 10.60
CA ASN A 87 17.51 -3.29 9.46
C ASN A 87 16.82 -3.49 8.09
N LYS A 88 15.60 -4.03 8.06
CA LYS A 88 14.81 -4.23 6.85
C LYS A 88 13.64 -3.26 6.84
N ILE A 89 13.40 -2.63 5.69
CA ILE A 89 12.27 -1.71 5.46
C ILE A 89 11.05 -2.49 4.97
N TYR A 90 9.90 -2.12 5.51
CA TYR A 90 8.59 -2.66 5.16
C TYR A 90 7.62 -1.51 4.89
N VAL A 91 6.62 -1.77 4.05
CA VAL A 91 5.47 -0.88 3.88
C VAL A 91 4.30 -1.48 4.65
N ALA A 92 3.63 -0.68 5.48
CA ALA A 92 2.46 -1.10 6.23
C ALA A 92 1.21 -0.34 5.78
N GLU A 93 0.14 -1.08 5.51
CA GLU A 93 -1.21 -0.56 5.20
C GLU A 93 -2.13 -0.83 6.41
N VAL A 94 -2.81 0.20 6.90
CA VAL A 94 -3.65 0.14 8.10
C VAL A 94 -5.11 0.04 7.71
N LYS A 95 -5.81 -0.96 8.25
CA LYS A 95 -7.22 -1.19 7.93
C LYS A 95 -8.03 -1.42 9.21
N SER A 96 -9.30 -0.97 9.21
CA SER A 96 -10.19 -1.05 10.37
C SER A 96 -11.66 -1.30 9.98
N GLY A 97 -12.38 -2.10 10.78
CA GLY A 97 -13.83 -2.32 10.73
C GLY A 97 -14.23 -3.73 10.25
N ASP A 98 -15.38 -4.24 10.71
CA ASP A 98 -15.84 -5.66 10.64
C ASP A 98 -15.65 -6.37 9.29
N ARG A 99 -15.69 -5.61 8.20
CA ARG A 99 -15.18 -6.07 6.90
C ARG A 99 -13.69 -5.77 6.83
N SER A 100 -12.91 -6.37 7.73
CA SER A 100 -11.46 -6.22 7.72
C SER A 100 -11.01 -6.60 6.32
N PRO A 101 -10.42 -5.67 5.54
CA PRO A 101 -10.08 -5.93 4.16
C PRO A 101 -8.90 -6.89 4.17
N SER A 102 -9.23 -8.17 4.30
CA SER A 102 -8.38 -9.31 4.10
C SER A 102 -7.50 -9.08 2.87
N PRO A 103 -6.26 -9.58 2.86
CA PRO A 103 -5.47 -9.64 1.62
C PRO A 103 -6.15 -10.55 0.57
N ARG A 104 -7.34 -11.10 0.83
CA ARG A 104 -8.18 -11.78 -0.16
C ARG A 104 -9.03 -10.83 -1.02
N PHE A 105 -9.18 -9.55 -0.65
CA PHE A 105 -9.87 -8.58 -1.49
C PHE A 105 -8.97 -8.09 -2.63
N ILE A 106 -9.55 -7.98 -3.82
CA ILE A 106 -8.83 -7.66 -5.06
C ILE A 106 -8.13 -6.31 -4.93
N ASP A 107 -8.81 -5.29 -4.43
CA ASP A 107 -8.28 -3.92 -4.34
C ASP A 107 -7.08 -3.85 -3.39
N THR A 108 -7.17 -4.46 -2.20
CA THR A 108 -6.06 -4.52 -1.25
C THR A 108 -4.84 -5.22 -1.86
N ARG A 109 -5.02 -6.33 -2.60
CA ARG A 109 -3.89 -7.01 -3.26
C ARG A 109 -3.27 -6.18 -4.38
N ARG A 110 -4.06 -5.44 -5.15
CA ARG A 110 -3.54 -4.57 -6.21
C ARG A 110 -2.76 -3.40 -5.61
N GLN A 111 -3.32 -2.75 -4.59
CA GLN A 111 -2.69 -1.65 -3.85
C GLN A 111 -1.36 -2.10 -3.22
N LEU A 112 -1.34 -3.26 -2.54
CA LEU A 112 -0.13 -3.82 -1.95
C LEU A 112 0.93 -4.17 -3.00
N LEU A 113 0.53 -4.67 -4.17
CA LEU A 113 1.46 -4.94 -5.27
C LEU A 113 2.06 -3.65 -5.82
N GLU A 114 1.26 -2.60 -5.99
CA GLU A 114 1.73 -1.26 -6.38
C GLU A 114 2.76 -0.72 -5.38
N TYR A 115 2.49 -0.85 -4.07
CA TYR A 115 3.46 -0.46 -3.05
C TYR A 115 4.77 -1.23 -3.17
N TYR A 116 4.70 -2.54 -3.43
CA TYR A 116 5.91 -3.33 -3.62
C TYR A 116 6.76 -2.79 -4.78
N LEU A 117 6.12 -2.54 -5.92
CA LEU A 117 6.80 -2.09 -7.13
C LEU A 117 7.41 -0.69 -6.97
N VAL A 118 6.71 0.22 -6.29
CA VAL A 118 7.16 1.61 -6.14
C VAL A 118 8.17 1.78 -5.00
N TYR A 119 7.90 1.21 -3.83
CA TYR A 119 8.76 1.39 -2.64
C TYR A 119 9.88 0.36 -2.52
N ARG A 120 9.79 -0.77 -3.26
CA ARG A 120 10.74 -1.90 -3.21
C ARG A 120 11.12 -2.34 -1.79
N PRO A 121 10.14 -2.55 -0.89
CA PRO A 121 10.42 -2.94 0.49
C PRO A 121 10.87 -4.41 0.58
N LYS A 122 11.40 -4.81 1.73
CA LYS A 122 11.69 -6.23 2.01
C LYS A 122 10.42 -7.06 2.24
N GLY A 123 9.30 -6.41 2.52
CA GLY A 123 7.99 -7.04 2.63
C GLY A 123 6.89 -6.04 2.89
N LEU A 124 5.65 -6.52 2.80
CA LEU A 124 4.45 -5.73 3.03
C LEU A 124 3.76 -6.21 4.30
N LEU A 125 3.14 -5.28 5.01
CA LEU A 125 2.40 -5.55 6.23
C LEU A 125 0.97 -5.04 6.09
N LEU A 126 0.02 -5.89 6.43
CA LEU A 126 -1.37 -5.49 6.63
C LEU A 126 -1.62 -5.41 8.13
N VAL A 127 -1.95 -4.23 8.62
CA VAL A 127 -2.24 -3.95 10.03
C VAL A 127 -3.74 -3.92 10.22
N ASP A 128 -4.28 -5.01 10.78
CA ASP A 128 -5.69 -5.15 11.13
C ASP A 128 -5.93 -4.56 12.53
N MET A 129 -6.52 -3.37 12.58
CA MET A 129 -6.78 -2.64 13.83
C MET A 129 -8.04 -3.11 14.57
N GLU A 130 -8.85 -3.96 13.95
CA GLU A 130 -10.00 -4.58 14.63
C GLU A 130 -9.55 -5.80 15.43
N LYS A 131 -8.69 -6.63 14.82
CA LYS A 131 -8.14 -7.85 15.45
C LYS A 131 -6.81 -7.64 16.15
N GLU A 132 -6.25 -6.43 16.05
CA GLU A 132 -4.90 -6.07 16.51
C GLU A 132 -3.82 -7.04 15.99
N LYS A 133 -3.91 -7.41 14.71
CA LYS A 133 -2.97 -8.36 14.07
C LYS A 133 -2.19 -7.68 12.97
N ILE A 134 -0.89 -7.97 12.94
CA ILE A 134 -0.01 -7.61 11.83
C ILE A 134 0.20 -8.86 10.98
N ARG A 135 -0.15 -8.79 9.70
CA ARG A 135 0.03 -9.89 8.74
C ARG A 135 1.07 -9.50 7.72
N LYS A 136 2.08 -10.34 7.52
CA LYS A 136 3.00 -10.19 6.40
C LYS A 136 2.31 -10.67 5.13
N VAL A 137 2.44 -9.90 4.05
CA VAL A 137 1.95 -10.26 2.72
C VAL A 137 3.15 -10.45 1.80
N GLU A 138 3.17 -11.59 1.10
CA GLU A 138 4.21 -11.97 0.15
C GLU A 138 3.54 -12.46 -1.14
N TYR A 139 4.18 -12.18 -2.27
CA TYR A 139 3.74 -12.67 -3.57
C TYR A 139 4.72 -13.73 -4.04
N SER A 140 4.24 -14.94 -4.32
CA SER A 140 5.07 -16.05 -4.80
C SER A 140 5.87 -15.69 -6.05
N MET A 141 5.25 -14.98 -6.99
CA MET A 141 5.87 -14.48 -8.23
C MET A 141 7.03 -13.49 -8.01
N LEU A 142 7.16 -12.91 -6.81
CA LEU A 142 8.26 -12.02 -6.43
C LEU A 142 9.34 -12.77 -5.64
N ASN A 143 9.02 -13.96 -5.14
CA ASN A 143 9.95 -14.86 -4.45
C ASN A 143 10.60 -15.88 -5.39
N SER A 144 10.00 -16.15 -6.56
CA SER A 144 10.67 -16.84 -7.66
C SER A 144 11.77 -15.92 -8.17
N GLY A 145 13.00 -16.15 -7.71
CA GLY A 145 14.17 -15.46 -8.23
C GLY A 145 14.19 -15.58 -9.76
N TYR A 146 14.49 -14.48 -10.44
CA TYR A 146 14.96 -14.58 -11.81
C TYR A 146 16.12 -15.57 -11.82
N PRO A 147 16.20 -16.50 -12.80
CA PRO A 147 17.32 -17.41 -12.87
C PRO A 147 18.59 -16.57 -12.86
N SER A 148 19.47 -16.85 -11.90
CA SER A 148 20.74 -16.16 -11.78
C SER A 148 21.61 -16.52 -12.99
N TRP A 149 22.58 -15.68 -13.33
CA TRP A 149 23.54 -16.03 -14.38
C TRP A 149 24.26 -17.36 -14.09
N LEU A 150 24.38 -17.73 -12.80
CA LEU A 150 24.91 -19.02 -12.36
C LEU A 150 24.03 -20.20 -12.82
N ASP A 151 22.72 -20.01 -12.96
CA ASP A 151 21.81 -21.05 -13.47
C ASP A 151 21.98 -21.25 -14.99
N TYR A 152 22.37 -20.19 -15.71
CA TYR A 152 22.65 -20.23 -17.15
C TYR A 152 24.06 -20.73 -17.49
N VAL A 153 25.05 -20.49 -16.61
CA VAL A 153 26.47 -20.84 -16.87
C VAL A 153 26.88 -22.12 -16.13
N GLY A 154 26.29 -22.41 -14.97
CA GLY A 154 26.64 -23.56 -14.14
C GLY A 154 26.34 -24.89 -14.81
N TRP A 155 25.14 -25.03 -15.41
CA TRP A 155 24.75 -26.27 -16.10
C TRP A 155 25.62 -26.59 -17.32
N PRO A 156 25.87 -25.65 -18.26
CA PRO A 156 26.80 -25.88 -19.36
C PRO A 156 28.23 -26.20 -18.90
N ALA A 157 28.73 -25.54 -17.85
CA ALA A 157 30.06 -25.79 -17.31
C ALA A 157 30.18 -27.21 -16.72
N ILE A 158 29.16 -27.68 -16.00
CA ILE A 158 29.09 -29.06 -15.49
C ILE A 158 29.07 -30.06 -16.65
N ILE A 159 28.28 -29.82 -17.70
CA ILE A 159 28.20 -30.70 -18.87
C ILE A 159 29.56 -30.76 -19.59
N LEU A 160 30.22 -29.63 -19.79
CA LEU A 160 31.56 -29.57 -20.40
C LEU A 160 32.60 -30.30 -19.54
N PHE A 161 32.55 -30.15 -18.21
CA PHE A 161 33.47 -30.80 -17.30
C PHE A 161 33.28 -32.32 -17.28
N VAL A 162 32.03 -32.80 -17.23
CA VAL A 162 31.72 -34.24 -17.31
C VAL A 162 32.13 -34.82 -18.66
N GLY A 163 31.84 -34.12 -19.77
CA GLY A 163 32.29 -34.53 -21.10
C GLY A 163 33.81 -34.58 -21.23
N PHE A 164 34.52 -33.64 -20.60
CA PHE A 164 35.98 -33.64 -20.56
C PHE A 164 36.54 -34.86 -19.80
N ILE A 165 35.98 -35.18 -18.63
CA ILE A 165 36.41 -36.37 -17.85
C ILE A 165 36.16 -37.67 -18.62
N ILE A 166 34.99 -37.83 -19.25
CA ILE A 166 34.68 -39.01 -20.06
C ILE A 166 35.63 -39.11 -21.26
N GLY A 167 35.88 -38.01 -21.97
CA GLY A 167 36.82 -37.96 -23.09
C GLY A 167 38.27 -38.25 -22.69
N PHE A 168 38.67 -37.85 -21.49
CA PHE A 168 39.99 -38.15 -20.94
C PHE A 168 40.13 -39.63 -20.57
N LEU A 169 39.13 -40.22 -19.91
CA LEU A 169 39.12 -41.64 -19.52
C LEU A 169 39.09 -42.60 -20.72
N THR A 170 38.41 -42.21 -21.80
CA THR A 170 38.28 -43.03 -23.03
C THR A 170 39.50 -42.98 -23.95
N ARG A 171 40.42 -42.03 -23.76
CA ARG A 171 41.70 -41.94 -24.49
C ARG A 171 42.88 -42.62 -23.77
N GLY A 172 42.69 -43.08 -22.53
CA GLY A 172 43.73 -43.68 -21.69
C GLY A 172 43.76 -45.21 -21.67
N VAL A 173 43.04 -45.88 -22.58
CA VAL A 173 43.05 -47.34 -22.80
C VAL A 173 43.42 -47.58 -24.26
#